data_AF-A0A5S9M5P7-F1
#
_entry.id   AF-A0A5S9M5P7-F1
#
_cell.length_a   1.000
_cell.length_b   1.000
_cell.length_c   1.000
_cell.angle_alpha   90.00
_cell.angle_beta   90.00
_cell.angle_gamma   90.00
#
_symmetry.space_group_name_H-M   'P 1'
#
loop_
_entity.id
_entity.type
_entity.pdbx_description
1 polymer ?
#
loop_
_entity_poly.entity_id
_entity_poly.type
_entity_poly.pdbx_seq_one_letter_code
_entity_poly.pdbx_strand_id
1 'polypeptide(L)'
;MIHPNMATMLGFVTTDANVEQEALQQALRDITDVTFNQITVDGETSTNDMVLVMANGMAQNDVLNEEHPEWPLFKEGLKLACEDLAKRDCERWRRRNKIN
;
A
#
# COMPACT_ATOMS: atom_id res chain seq x y z
N MET A 1 17.48 1.23 -4.08
CA MET A 1 17.01 -0.17 -3.92
C MET A 1 16.67 -0.36 -2.47
N ILE A 2 15.39 -0.52 -2.17
CA ILE A 2 14.83 -0.51 -0.82
C ILE A 2 14.12 -1.86 -0.66
N HIS A 3 14.53 -2.63 0.34
CA HIS A 3 14.14 -4.03 0.52
C HIS A 3 12.99 -4.08 1.56
N PRO A 4 11.76 -4.42 1.15
CA PRO A 4 10.71 -4.77 2.10
C PRO A 4 11.17 -6.04 2.82
N ASN A 5 11.39 -5.92 4.12
CA ASN A 5 11.77 -7.02 4.99
C ASN A 5 10.80 -7.06 6.16
N MET A 6 9.81 -7.92 6.03
CA MET A 6 9.00 -8.43 7.11
C MET A 6 8.72 -9.92 6.82
N ALA A 7 8.26 -10.68 7.82
CA ALA A 7 7.63 -11.98 7.53
C ALA A 7 6.58 -11.81 6.43
N THR A 8 6.38 -12.81 5.57
CA THR A 8 5.51 -12.75 4.38
C THR A 8 4.32 -11.81 4.57
N MET A 9 4.35 -10.67 3.89
CA MET A 9 3.38 -9.60 4.03
C MET A 9 2.34 -9.72 2.91
N LEU A 10 1.08 -9.86 3.32
CA LEU A 10 -0.07 -9.89 2.43
C LEU A 10 -0.99 -8.72 2.78
N GLY A 11 -0.93 -7.68 1.96
CA GLY A 11 -1.75 -6.48 2.10
C GLY A 11 -2.95 -6.53 1.16
N PHE A 12 -4.15 -6.29 1.68
CA PHE A 12 -5.36 -6.19 0.87
C PHE A 12 -6.06 -4.87 1.19
N VAL A 13 -6.25 -4.03 0.18
CA VAL A 13 -6.95 -2.75 0.30
C VAL A 13 -8.14 -2.76 -0.65
N THR A 14 -9.29 -2.34 -0.15
CA THR A 14 -10.51 -2.23 -0.95
C THR A 14 -11.00 -0.79 -0.90
N THR A 15 -11.44 -0.27 -2.04
CA THR A 15 -12.07 1.04 -2.15
C THR A 15 -13.34 0.96 -2.98
N ASP A 16 -14.30 1.83 -2.69
CA ASP A 16 -15.49 2.02 -3.49
C ASP A 16 -15.33 3.09 -4.58
N ALA A 17 -14.18 3.78 -4.61
CA ALA A 17 -13.87 4.77 -5.63
C ALA A 17 -13.91 4.17 -7.03
N ASN A 18 -14.51 4.91 -7.96
CA ASN A 18 -14.45 4.63 -9.40
C ASN A 18 -13.12 5.18 -9.94
N VAL A 19 -12.17 4.29 -10.25
CA VAL A 19 -10.80 4.66 -10.63
C VAL A 19 -10.35 3.83 -11.82
N GLU A 20 -9.62 4.47 -12.73
CA GLU A 20 -9.01 3.82 -13.88
C GLU A 20 -7.98 2.77 -13.42
N GLN A 21 -8.02 1.58 -14.04
CA GLN A 21 -7.17 0.46 -13.66
C GLN A 21 -5.67 0.79 -13.78
N GLU A 22 -5.26 1.45 -14.86
CA GLU A 22 -3.86 1.83 -15.10
C GLU A 22 -3.37 2.85 -14.06
N ALA A 23 -4.18 3.88 -13.81
CA ALA A 23 -3.89 4.89 -12.80
C ALA A 23 -3.80 4.27 -11.39
N LEU A 24 -4.71 3.36 -11.04
CA LEU A 24 -4.69 2.65 -9.75
C LEU A 24 -3.43 1.78 -9.62
N GLN A 25 -3.07 1.06 -10.69
CA GLN A 25 -1.90 0.19 -10.71
C GLN A 25 -0.60 1.00 -10.57
N GLN A 26 -0.52 2.17 -11.21
CA GLN A 26 0.63 3.08 -11.08
C GLN A 26 0.69 3.70 -9.68
N ALA A 27 -0.44 4.19 -9.16
CA ALA A 27 -0.52 4.72 -7.80
C ALA A 27 -0.08 3.68 -6.75
N LEU A 28 -0.51 2.44 -6.88
CA LEU A 28 -0.10 1.36 -5.98
C LEU A 28 1.41 1.11 -6.04
N ARG A 29 2.01 1.12 -7.24
CA ARG A 29 3.46 0.96 -7.40
C ARG A 29 4.22 2.08 -6.69
N ASP A 30 3.86 3.34 -6.96
CA ASP A 30 4.47 4.51 -6.35
C ASP A 30 4.37 4.46 -4.81
N ILE A 31 3.18 4.13 -4.30
CA ILE A 31 2.91 4.08 -2.86
C ILE A 31 3.68 2.93 -2.21
N THR A 32 3.75 1.77 -2.84
CA THR A 32 4.49 0.61 -2.31
C THR A 32 5.98 0.93 -2.15
N ASP A 33 6.57 1.69 -3.07
CA ASP A 33 7.97 2.12 -3.02
C ASP A 33 8.29 3.05 -1.83
N VAL A 34 7.31 3.86 -1.40
CA VAL A 34 7.47 4.82 -0.28
C VAL A 34 6.86 4.35 1.03
N THR A 35 6.24 3.16 1.07
CA THR A 35 5.60 2.59 2.27
C THR A 35 6.22 1.26 2.65
N PHE A 36 5.74 0.16 2.07
CA PHE A 36 6.20 -1.20 2.39
C PHE A 36 7.68 -1.40 2.06
N ASN A 37 8.14 -0.88 0.93
CA ASN A 37 9.54 -1.02 0.52
C ASN A 37 10.52 -0.24 1.39
N GLN A 38 10.06 0.75 2.19
CA GLN A 38 10.88 1.50 3.15
C GLN A 38 11.17 0.74 4.44
N ILE A 39 10.49 -0.38 4.70
CA ILE A 39 10.63 -1.12 5.95
C ILE A 39 11.69 -2.19 5.77
N THR A 40 12.86 -1.97 6.40
CA THR A 40 13.92 -2.97 6.49
C THR A 40 14.12 -3.39 7.95
N VAL A 41 13.97 -4.69 8.22
CA VAL A 41 14.03 -5.24 9.58
C VAL A 41 15.20 -6.21 9.76
N ASP A 42 15.42 -7.17 8.85
CA ASP A 42 16.40 -8.27 9.04
C ASP A 42 17.36 -8.56 7.83
N GLY A 43 17.37 -7.73 6.78
CA GLY A 43 18.26 -7.91 5.59
C GLY A 43 17.91 -9.01 4.57
N GLU A 44 16.91 -9.86 4.81
CA GLU A 44 16.41 -10.89 3.86
C GLU A 44 15.09 -10.50 3.17
N THR A 45 14.94 -10.79 1.87
CA THR A 45 13.69 -10.55 1.10
C THR A 45 12.75 -11.74 1.21
N SER A 46 11.47 -11.53 1.51
CA SER A 46 10.48 -12.62 1.44
C SER A 46 10.18 -13.00 -0.01
N THR A 47 9.98 -14.29 -0.28
CA THR A 47 9.62 -14.79 -1.62
C THR A 47 8.14 -14.61 -1.97
N ASN A 48 7.31 -14.13 -1.04
CA ASN A 48 5.85 -14.21 -1.11
C ASN A 48 5.11 -12.90 -0.76
N ASP A 49 5.82 -11.77 -0.70
CA ASP A 49 5.19 -10.49 -0.38
C ASP A 49 4.26 -10.04 -1.52
N MET A 50 3.03 -9.65 -1.18
CA MET A 50 2.01 -9.21 -2.13
C MET A 50 1.11 -8.14 -1.54
N VAL A 51 0.82 -7.10 -2.33
CA VAL A 51 -0.20 -6.09 -2.02
C VAL A 51 -1.22 -6.05 -3.15
N LEU A 52 -2.49 -6.15 -2.80
CA LEU A 52 -3.62 -6.07 -3.74
C LEU A 52 -4.49 -4.88 -3.38
N VAL A 53 -4.87 -4.10 -4.39
CA VAL A 53 -5.91 -3.06 -4.27
C VAL A 53 -7.07 -3.42 -5.19
N MET A 54 -8.29 -3.37 -4.66
CA MET A 54 -9.52 -3.63 -5.42
C MET A 54 -10.45 -2.42 -5.32
N ALA A 55 -10.91 -1.93 -6.47
CA ALA A 55 -11.84 -0.82 -6.56
C ALA A 55 -13.16 -1.28 -7.20
N ASN A 56 -14.30 -1.06 -6.54
CA ASN A 56 -15.60 -1.55 -7.01
C ASN A 56 -16.48 -0.48 -7.69
N GLY A 57 -16.09 0.79 -7.65
CA GLY A 57 -16.80 1.90 -8.31
C GLY A 57 -18.15 2.29 -7.72
N MET A 58 -18.53 1.78 -6.54
CA MET A 58 -19.83 2.04 -5.92
C MET A 58 -19.97 3.46 -5.32
N ALA A 59 -18.89 4.23 -5.22
CA ALA A 59 -18.92 5.61 -4.71
C ALA A 59 -19.57 6.62 -5.68
N GLN A 60 -19.87 6.20 -6.92
CA GLN A 60 -20.53 7.03 -7.95
C GLN A 60 -19.78 8.34 -8.31
N ASN A 61 -18.48 8.41 -8.04
CA ASN A 61 -17.63 9.50 -8.49
C ASN A 61 -17.29 9.38 -9.99
N ASP A 62 -16.92 10.50 -10.59
CA ASP A 62 -16.30 10.50 -11.92
C ASP A 62 -15.02 9.66 -11.92
N VAL A 63 -14.70 9.04 -13.06
CA VAL A 63 -13.54 8.14 -13.16
C VAL A 63 -12.27 8.87 -12.75
N LEU A 64 -11.66 8.43 -11.65
CA LEU A 64 -10.39 8.95 -11.17
C LEU A 64 -9.26 8.45 -12.07
N ASN A 65 -8.45 9.38 -12.55
CA ASN A 65 -7.20 9.15 -13.28
C ASN A 65 -6.18 10.23 -12.88
N GLU A 66 -4.98 10.20 -13.44
CA GLU A 66 -3.91 11.13 -13.06
C GLU A 66 -4.23 12.61 -13.32
N GLU A 67 -5.16 12.90 -14.22
CA GLU A 67 -5.57 14.25 -14.59
C GLU A 67 -6.75 14.75 -13.74
N HIS A 68 -7.41 13.87 -12.98
CA HIS A 68 -8.58 14.22 -12.19
C HIS A 68 -8.22 15.20 -11.04
N PRO A 69 -8.99 16.27 -10.80
CA PRO A 69 -8.69 17.26 -9.74
C PRO A 69 -8.55 16.65 -8.34
N GLU A 70 -9.34 15.61 -8.06
CA GLU A 70 -9.32 14.89 -6.77
C GLU A 70 -8.34 13.71 -6.73
N TRP A 71 -7.56 13.49 -7.80
CA TRP A 71 -6.55 12.44 -7.84
C TRP A 71 -5.52 12.52 -6.70
N PRO A 72 -4.99 13.71 -6.35
CA PRO A 72 -4.05 13.82 -5.23
C PRO A 72 -4.68 13.38 -3.90
N LEU A 73 -5.96 13.70 -3.70
CA LEU A 73 -6.70 13.32 -2.50
C LEU A 73 -6.87 11.80 -2.40
N PHE A 74 -7.23 11.15 -3.51
CA PHE A 74 -7.32 9.69 -3.58
C PHE A 74 -5.96 9.03 -3.31
N LYS A 75 -4.89 9.49 -3.96
CA LYS A 75 -3.53 8.97 -3.75
C LYS A 75 -3.08 9.13 -2.31
N GLU A 76 -3.37 10.26 -1.67
CA GLU A 76 -3.04 10.50 -0.26
C GLU A 76 -3.79 9.54 0.67
N GLY A 77 -5.10 9.36 0.45
CA GLY A 77 -5.91 8.41 1.23
C GLY A 77 -5.39 6.96 1.11
N LEU A 78 -5.08 6.53 -0.11
CA LEU A 78 -4.49 5.21 -0.37
C LEU A 78 -3.11 5.07 0.29
N LYS A 79 -2.28 6.12 0.23
CA LYS A 79 -0.97 6.15 0.88
C LYS A 79 -1.08 6.00 2.39
N LEU A 80 -1.98 6.74 3.02
CA LEU A 80 -2.20 6.66 4.48
C LEU A 80 -2.62 5.26 4.91
N ALA A 81 -3.52 4.62 4.15
CA ALA A 81 -3.93 3.24 4.42
C ALA A 81 -2.76 2.26 4.32
N CYS A 82 -1.95 2.36 3.25
CA CYS A 82 -0.76 1.52 3.08
C CYS A 82 0.30 1.78 4.16
N GLU A 83 0.55 3.03 4.54
CA GLU A 83 1.47 3.39 5.63
C GLU A 83 1.04 2.80 6.97
N ASP A 84 -0.24 2.87 7.30
CA ASP A 84 -0.78 2.33 8.55
C ASP A 84 -0.63 0.80 8.60
N LEU A 85 -0.93 0.09 7.51
CA LEU A 85 -0.69 -1.35 7.39
C LEU A 85 0.80 -1.69 7.60
N ALA A 86 1.69 -0.98 6.90
CA ALA A 86 3.12 -1.19 6.97
C ALA A 86 3.67 -0.97 8.40
N LYS A 87 3.21 0.09 9.08
CA LYS A 87 3.56 0.36 10.49
C LYS A 87 3.08 -0.75 11.43
N ARG A 88 1.84 -1.20 11.28
CA ARG A 88 1.25 -2.28 12.10
C ARG A 88 2.01 -3.60 11.97
N ASP A 89 2.43 -3.94 10.76
CA ASP A 89 3.22 -5.15 10.52
C ASP A 89 4.60 -5.05 11.19
N CYS A 90 5.26 -3.89 11.10
CA CYS A 90 6.54 -3.64 11.77
C CYS A 90 6.39 -3.72 13.30
N GLU A 91 5.36 -3.10 13.87
CA GLU A 91 5.08 -3.21 15.31
C GLU A 91 4.79 -4.66 15.74
N ARG A 92 4.04 -5.42 14.93
CA ARG A 92 3.73 -6.81 15.21
C ARG A 92 5.01 -7.66 15.21
N TRP A 93 5.91 -7.42 14.26
CA TRP A 93 7.22 -8.06 14.23
C TRP A 93 8.04 -7.70 15.49
N ARG A 94 8.10 -6.43 15.89
CA ARG A 94 8.84 -5.98 17.09
C ARG A 94 8.31 -6.65 18.35
N ARG A 95 6.98 -6.65 18.53
CA ARG A 95 6.31 -7.32 19.66
C ARG A 95 6.63 -8.82 19.69
N ARG A 96 6.65 -9.50 18.53
CA ARG A 96 6.96 -10.93 18.44
C ARG A 96 8.41 -11.23 18.84
N ASN A 97 9.35 -10.37 18.46
CA ASN A 97 10.78 -10.56 18.73
C ASN A 97 11.27 -9.92 20.04
N LYS A 98 10.37 -9.35 20.85
CA LYS A 98 10.69 -8.67 22.14
C LYS A 98 11.76 -7.58 22.00
N ILE A 99 11.77 -6.90 20.86
CA ILE A 99 12.65 -5.75 20.62
C ILE A 99 11.84 -4.50 21.00
N ASN A 100 12.36 -3.73 21.97
CA ASN A 100 11.76 -2.46 22.43
C ASN A 100 11.79 -1.40 21.33
#